data_AF-T1DNW3-F1
#
_entry.id   AF-T1DNW3-F1
#
_cell.length_a   1.000
_cell.length_b   1.000
_cell.length_c   1.000
_cell.angle_alpha   90.00
_cell.angle_beta   90.00
_cell.angle_gamma   90.00
#
_symmetry.space_group_name_H-M   'P 1'
#
loop_
_entity.id
_entity.type
_entity.pdbx_description
1 polymer ?
#
loop_
_entity_poly.entity_id
_entity_poly.type
_entity_poly.pdbx_seq_one_letter_code
_entity_poly.pdbx_strand_id
1 'polypeptide(L)' 'MKGWFDAFRDDGAPTLYSFSNRTPVTGDVSIVAVCVMFATVYLAFLVIFPGVRKQKFTTFTTVTLSLFVGLVILGK' A
#
# COMPACT_ATOMS: atom_id res chain seq x y z
N MET A 1 -22.69 -26.61 -25.49
CA MET A 1 -23.31 -26.46 -24.15
C MET A 1 -22.44 -25.48 -23.38
N LYS A 2 -22.95 -24.29 -23.04
CA LYS A 2 -22.24 -23.32 -22.17
C LYS A 2 -22.21 -23.90 -20.75
N GLY A 3 -21.02 -24.13 -20.21
CA GLY A 3 -20.84 -24.65 -18.85
C GLY A 3 -21.08 -23.55 -17.81
N TRP A 4 -21.32 -23.92 -16.55
CA TRP A 4 -21.48 -22.97 -15.43
C TRP A 4 -20.29 -21.99 -15.28
N PHE A 5 -19.10 -22.39 -15.74
CA PHE A 5 -17.88 -21.57 -15.78
C PHE A 5 -17.76 -20.60 -16.99
N ASP A 6 -18.74 -20.60 -17.89
CA ASP A 6 -18.76 -19.79 -19.12
C ASP A 6 -19.53 -18.47 -18.97
N ALA A 7 -20.17 -18.24 -17.81
CA ALA A 7 -21.05 -17.09 -17.60
C ALA A 7 -20.33 -15.71 -17.65
N PHE A 8 -19.00 -15.69 -17.56
CA PHE A 8 -18.17 -14.48 -17.55
C PHE A 8 -17.05 -14.49 -18.60
N ARG A 9 -17.15 -15.36 -19.61
CA ARG A 9 -16.11 -15.56 -20.62
C ARG A 9 -16.75 -15.60 -22.00
N ASP A 10 -16.05 -15.08 -22.99
CA ASP A 10 -16.41 -15.37 -24.37
C ASP A 10 -15.96 -16.80 -24.69
N ASP A 11 -16.93 -17.69 -24.89
CA ASP A 11 -16.80 -19.05 -25.44
C ASP A 11 -15.86 -20.01 -24.70
N GLY A 12 -15.75 -19.91 -23.37
CA GLY A 12 -15.00 -20.86 -22.54
C GLY A 12 -13.47 -20.79 -22.72
N ALA A 13 -12.99 -19.85 -23.54
CA ALA A 13 -11.57 -19.62 -23.80
C ALA A 13 -10.84 -19.07 -22.57
N PRO A 14 -9.49 -19.17 -22.46
CA PRO A 14 -8.68 -18.44 -21.47
C PRO A 14 -9.10 -16.96 -21.39
N THR A 15 -9.18 -16.38 -20.19
CA THR A 15 -9.48 -14.95 -19.99
C THR A 15 -8.35 -14.13 -20.60
N LEU A 16 -8.57 -13.65 -21.82
CA LEU A 16 -7.68 -12.77 -22.55
C LEU A 16 -8.18 -11.35 -22.35
N TYR A 17 -7.33 -10.49 -21.81
CA TYR A 17 -7.62 -9.06 -21.77
C TYR A 17 -7.47 -8.53 -23.21
N SER A 18 -8.60 -8.29 -23.89
CA SER A 18 -8.63 -7.78 -25.28
C SER A 18 -7.95 -6.42 -25.44
N PHE A 19 -7.77 -5.69 -24.34
CA PHE A 19 -7.07 -4.42 -24.29
C PHE A 19 -5.82 -4.55 -23.44
N SER A 20 -4.69 -4.08 -23.97
CA SER A 20 -3.45 -3.95 -23.22
C SER A 20 -3.57 -2.80 -22.22
N ASN A 21 -4.25 -3.02 -21.09
CA ASN A 21 -4.33 -2.09 -19.97
C ASN A 21 -3.09 -2.20 -19.08
N ARG A 22 -1.89 -2.25 -19.68
CA ARG A 22 -0.64 -2.15 -18.93
C ARG A 22 -0.44 -0.68 -18.61
N THR A 23 -0.88 -0.25 -17.44
CA THR A 23 -0.49 1.07 -16.92
C THR A 23 1.01 1.01 -16.63
N PRO A 24 1.85 1.83 -17.30
CA PRO A 24 3.28 1.85 -17.01
C PRO A 24 3.48 2.30 -15.56
N VAL A 25 4.47 1.72 -14.89
CA VAL A 25 4.84 2.17 -13.55
C VAL A 25 5.45 3.56 -13.68
N THR A 26 4.74 4.57 -13.19
CA THR A 26 5.10 5.99 -13.36
C THR A 26 6.19 6.48 -12.41
N GLY A 27 6.57 5.68 -11.40
CA GLY A 27 7.54 6.06 -10.37
C GLY A 27 8.53 4.94 -10.05
N ASP A 28 9.62 5.28 -9.38
CA ASP A 28 10.61 4.29 -8.96
C ASP A 28 9.98 3.31 -7.95
N VAL A 29 9.98 2.03 -8.30
CA VAL A 29 9.41 0.94 -7.50
C VAL A 29 10.06 0.90 -6.11
N SER A 30 11.35 1.24 -6.03
CA SER A 30 12.13 1.24 -4.79
C SER A 30 11.61 2.29 -3.82
N ILE A 31 11.41 3.51 -4.31
CA ILE A 31 10.87 4.64 -3.54
C ILE A 31 9.44 4.34 -3.10
N VAL A 32 8.62 3.79 -4.01
CA VAL A 32 7.24 3.41 -3.69
C VAL A 32 7.21 2.34 -2.60
N ALA A 33 8.07 1.31 -2.69
CA ALA A 33 8.16 0.26 -1.68
C ALA A 33 8.54 0.81 -0.31
N VAL A 34 9.56 1.68 -0.24
CA VAL A 34 9.97 2.35 1.00
C VAL A 34 8.81 3.17 1.58
N CYS A 35 8.15 3.98 0.77
CA CYS A 35 6.98 4.76 1.19
C CYS A 35 5.86 3.88 1.77
N VAL A 36 5.53 2.77 1.10
CA VAL A 36 4.51 1.83 1.57
C VAL A 36 4.92 1.20 2.90
N MET A 37 6.17 0.77 3.06
CA MET A 37 6.65 0.21 4.33
C MET A 37 6.50 1.20 5.48
N PHE A 38 6.99 2.43 5.34
CA PHE A 38 6.84 3.45 6.39
C PHE A 38 5.38 3.82 6.66
N ALA A 39 4.55 3.91 5.62
CA ALA A 39 3.12 4.17 5.76
C ALA A 39 2.39 3.08 6.55
N THR A 40 2.70 1.80 6.30
CA THR A 40 2.09 0.69 7.06
C THR A 40 2.43 0.74 8.54
N VAL A 41 3.70 0.99 8.88
CA VAL A 41 4.15 1.12 10.28
C VAL A 41 3.47 2.31 10.96
N TYR A 42 3.36 3.44 10.24
CA TYR A 42 2.71 4.63 10.77
C TYR A 42 1.20 4.43 11.00
N LEU A 43 0.51 3.77 10.07
CA LEU A 43 -0.90 3.42 10.22
C LEU A 43 -1.11 2.47 11.41
N ALA A 44 -0.25 1.48 11.59
CA ALA A 44 -0.29 0.60 12.75
C ALA A 44 -0.14 1.38 14.07
N PHE A 45 0.78 2.35 14.11
CA PHE A 45 0.92 3.27 15.24
C PHE A 45 -0.38 4.07 15.49
N LEU A 46 -1.02 4.62 14.44
CA LEU A 46 -2.27 5.36 14.58
C LEU A 46 -3.43 4.49 15.11
N VAL A 47 -3.48 3.20 14.75
CA VAL A 47 -4.49 2.27 15.29
C VAL A 47 -4.28 2.02 16.78
N ILE A 48 -3.03 1.93 17.23
CA ILE A 48 -2.69 1.70 18.65
C ILE A 48 -2.79 3.00 19.47
N PHE A 49 -2.61 4.15 18.82
CA PHE A 49 -2.53 5.47 19.46
C PHE A 49 -3.69 5.83 20.41
N PRO A 50 -4.97 5.51 20.14
CA PRO A 50 -6.07 5.76 21.07
C PRO A 50 -5.90 5.08 22.43
N GLY A 51 -5.15 3.97 22.49
CA GLY A 51 -4.83 3.26 23.73
C GLY A 51 -3.85 3.98 24.66
N VAL A 52 -3.16 5.02 24.18
CA VAL A 52 -2.16 5.77 24.94
C VAL A 52 -2.85 6.72 25.92
N ARG A 53 -2.79 6.42 27.23
CA ARG A 53 -3.53 7.16 28.27
C ARG A 53 -2.82 8.44 28.76
N LYS A 54 -1.49 8.53 28.69
CA LYS A 54 -0.68 9.68 29.14
C LYS A 54 0.34 10.05 28.07
N GLN A 55 0.76 11.32 27.98
CA GLN A 55 1.81 11.79 27.06
C GLN A 55 1.49 11.66 25.55
N LYS A 56 0.22 11.76 25.16
CA LYS A 56 -0.25 11.59 23.77
C LYS A 56 0.52 12.46 22.76
N PHE A 57 0.71 13.74 23.07
CA PHE A 57 1.33 14.69 22.15
C PHE A 57 2.84 14.44 21.95
N THR A 58 3.56 14.14 23.03
CA THR A 58 5.01 13.87 22.97
C THR A 58 5.30 12.53 22.30
N THR A 59 4.51 11.49 22.57
CA THR A 59 4.63 10.21 21.86
C THR A 59 4.29 10.36 20.38
N PHE A 60 3.22 11.08 20.05
CA PHE A 60 2.83 11.32 18.65
C PHE A 60 3.95 12.00 17.86
N THR A 61 4.44 13.14 18.36
CA THR A 61 5.49 13.94 17.72
C THR A 61 6.80 13.20 17.59
N THR A 62 7.21 12.45 18.62
CA THR A 62 8.46 11.68 18.58
C THR A 62 8.42 10.56 17.55
N VAL A 63 7.31 9.80 17.49
CA VAL A 63 7.16 8.68 16.54
C VAL A 63 7.03 9.21 15.11
N THR A 64 6.25 10.28 14.88
CA THR A 64 6.15 10.89 13.54
C THR A 64 7.50 11.42 13.06
N LEU A 65 8.24 12.16 13.89
CA LEU A 65 9.56 12.68 13.52
C LEU A 65 10.56 11.56 13.25
N SER A 66 10.58 10.52 14.09
CA SER A 66 11.47 9.37 13.91
C SER A 66 11.20 8.63 12.59
N LEU A 67 9.93 8.34 12.28
CA LEU A 67 9.55 7.68 11.03
C LEU A 67 9.80 8.58 9.82
N PHE A 68 9.54 9.88 9.93
CA PHE A 68 9.80 10.83 8.85
C PHE A 68 11.29 10.94 8.53
N VAL A 69 12.15 11.06 9.53
CA VAL A 69 13.61 11.08 9.33
C VAL A 69 14.08 9.78 8.69
N GLY A 70 13.60 8.63 9.14
CA GLY A 70 13.91 7.33 8.54
C GLY A 70 13.50 7.25 7.06
N LEU A 71 12.30 7.72 6.73
CA LEU A 71 11.79 7.77 5.36
C LEU A 71 12.66 8.68 4.46
N VAL A 72 13.08 9.85 4.96
CA VAL A 72 13.88 10.81 4.19
C VAL A 72 15.32 10.32 3.97
N ILE A 73 15.89 9.56 4.91
CA ILE A 73 17.24 9.00 4.76
C ILE A 73 17.23 7.83 3.78
N LEU A 74 16.24 6.94 3.89
CA LEU A 74 16.17 5.72 3.06
C LEU A 74 15.55 5.97 1.68
N GLY A 75 14.73 7.00 1.53
CA GLY A 75 14.11 7.40 0.26
C GLY A 75 14.97 8.33 -0.61
N LYS A 76 16.22 8.59 -0.22
CA LYS A 76 17.25 9.17 -1.09
C LYS A 76 17.94 8.09 -1.90
#